data_AF-A0A524RUD7-F1
#
_entry.id   AF-A0A524RUD7-F1
#
_cell.length_a   1.000
_cell.length_b   1.000
_cell.length_c   1.000
_cell.angle_alpha   90.00
_cell.angle_beta   90.00
_cell.angle_gamma   90.00
#
_symmetry.space_group_name_H-M   'P 1'
#
loop_
_entity.id
_entity.type
_entity.pdbx_description
1 polymer ?
#
loop_
_entity_poly.entity_id
_entity_poly.type
_entity_poly.pdbx_seq_one_letter_code
_entity_poly.pdbx_strand_id
1 'polypeptide(L)' 'MRLRPILAAVLALCLILTTACGGSIKGKTRAELNYAEIHNTGLANDCFELPESARGTIPLEAGGSYKLVSVCMHP' A
#
# COMPACT_ATOMS: atom_id res chain seq x y z
N MET A 1 -24.33 33.23 0.42
CA MET A 1 -22.88 32.91 0.56
C MET A 1 -22.50 32.59 2.01
N ARG A 2 -23.21 31.68 2.71
CA ARG A 2 -22.90 31.33 4.12
C ARG A 2 -22.60 29.86 4.40
N LEU A 3 -22.85 28.95 3.44
CA LEU A 3 -22.39 27.55 3.52
C LEU A 3 -21.00 27.33 2.91
N ARG A 4 -20.47 28.29 2.16
CA ARG A 4 -19.13 28.21 1.56
C ARG A 4 -18.00 27.96 2.58
N PRO A 5 -17.96 28.63 3.75
CA PRO A 5 -16.91 28.33 4.73
C PRO A 5 -17.08 26.95 5.37
N ILE A 6 -18.31 26.47 5.54
CA ILE A 6 -18.60 25.15 6.12
C ILE A 6 -18.17 24.04 5.15
N LEU A 7 -18.49 24.19 3.86
CA LEU A 7 -18.08 23.22 2.84
C LEU A 7 -16.56 23.15 2.70
N ALA A 8 -15.87 24.29 2.79
CA ALA A 8 -14.41 24.36 2.76
C ALA A 8 -13.78 23.68 3.98
N ALA A 9 -14.35 23.86 5.17
CA ALA A 9 -13.87 23.22 6.39
C ALA A 9 -14.04 21.69 6.35
N VAL A 10 -15.18 21.21 5.86
CA VAL A 10 -15.44 19.77 5.69
C VAL A 10 -14.48 19.15 4.67
N LEU A 11 -14.22 19.84 3.56
CA LEU A 11 -13.31 19.34 2.53
C LEU A 11 -11.84 19.36 2.99
N ALA A 12 -11.44 20.39 3.75
CA ALA A 12 -10.13 20.45 4.37
C ALA A 12 -9.93 19.31 5.39
N LEU A 13 -10.95 18.99 6.21
CA LEU A 13 -10.91 17.87 7.15
C LEU A 13 -10.78 16.52 6.42
N CYS A 14 -11.55 16.31 5.35
CA CYS A 14 -11.48 15.09 4.56
C CYS A 14 -10.11 14.88 3.89
N LEU A 15 -9.43 15.95 3.48
CA LEU A 15 -8.09 15.86 2.88
C LEU A 15 -6.98 15.61 3.92
N ILE A 16 -7.12 16.12 5.14
CA ILE A 16 -6.16 15.88 6.22
C ILE A 16 -6.26 14.43 6.73
N LEU A 17 -7.47 13.86 6.76
CA LEU A 17 -7.69 12.45 7.16
C LEU A 17 -7.19 11.43 6.13
N THR A 18 -7.23 11.75 4.82
CA THR A 18 -6.75 10.82 3.78
C THR A 18 -5.24 10.90 3.55
N THR A 19 -4.57 11.98 3.99
CA THR A 19 -3.12 12.16 3.85
C THR A 19 -2.31 11.58 5.02
N ALA A 20 -2.92 11.33 6.18
CA ALA A 20 -2.25 10.78 7.36
C ALA A 20 -2.13 9.23 7.36
N CYS A 21 -2.90 8.52 6.54
CA CYS A 21 -2.84 7.06 6.41
C CYS A 21 -2.90 6.62 4.93
N GLY A 22 -2.18 7.36 4.09
CA GLY A 22 -2.10 7.14 2.64
C GLY A 22 -0.74 6.63 2.20
N GLY A 23 -0.16 5.68 2.93
CA GLY A 23 1.05 4.93 2.53
C GLY A 23 0.77 3.96 1.38
N SER A 24 0.01 4.38 0.38
CA SER A 24 -0.26 3.59 -0.80
C SER A 24 -0.18 4.50 -2.00
N ILE A 25 0.95 4.42 -2.71
CA ILE A 25 1.09 4.91 -4.07
C ILE A 25 0.06 4.13 -4.91
N LYS A 26 -1.18 4.64 -4.98
CA LYS A 26 -2.20 4.11 -5.87
C LYS A 26 -1.71 4.35 -7.30
N GLY A 27 -1.23 3.28 -7.93
CA GLY A 27 -0.98 3.25 -9.38
C GLY A 27 0.38 2.70 -9.81
N LYS A 28 1.32 2.48 -8.89
CA LYS A 28 2.57 1.78 -9.21
C LYS A 28 2.74 0.54 -8.33
N THR A 29 3.02 -0.60 -8.94
CA THR A 29 3.45 -1.79 -8.19
C THR A 29 4.87 -1.57 -7.67
N ARG A 30 5.29 -2.22 -6.57
CA ARG A 30 6.67 -2.05 -6.04
C ARG A 30 7.76 -2.40 -7.06
N ALA A 31 7.43 -3.18 -8.09
CA ALA A 31 8.32 -3.46 -9.22
C ALA A 31 8.54 -2.25 -10.16
N GLU A 32 7.68 -1.24 -10.10
CA GLU A 32 7.70 -0.04 -10.95
C GLU A 32 8.27 1.19 -10.25
N LEU A 33 8.59 1.08 -8.96
CA LEU A 33 9.22 2.13 -8.17
C LEU A 33 10.73 2.07 -8.35
N ASN A 34 11.35 3.22 -8.60
CA ASN A 34 12.80 3.35 -8.60
C ASN A 34 13.33 3.72 -7.20
N TYR A 35 14.65 3.63 -7.01
CA TYR A 35 15.28 3.93 -5.72
C TYR A 35 14.99 5.36 -5.24
N ALA A 36 15.01 6.34 -6.15
CA ALA A 36 14.80 7.74 -5.81
C ALA A 36 13.36 8.00 -5.32
N GLU A 37 12.37 7.26 -5.83
CA GLU A 37 10.98 7.32 -5.41
C GLU A 37 10.74 6.68 -4.03
N ILE A 38 11.63 5.80 -3.57
CA ILE A 38 11.51 5.08 -2.29
C ILE A 38 12.34 5.74 -1.18
N HIS A 39 13.47 6.36 -1.52
CA HIS A 39 14.40 6.92 -0.56
C HIS A 39 13.72 7.95 0.37
N ASN A 40 13.92 7.80 1.68
CA ASN A 40 13.32 8.65 2.73
C ASN A 40 11.78 8.68 2.81
N THR A 41 11.07 7.74 2.19
CA THR A 41 9.59 7.67 2.26
C THR A 41 9.05 6.76 3.36
N GLY A 42 9.88 5.85 3.89
CA GLY A 42 9.44 4.77 4.78
C GLY A 42 9.00 3.49 4.04
N LEU A 43 8.63 3.58 2.76
CA LEU A 43 8.09 2.47 1.96
C LEU A 43 9.04 1.26 1.82
N ALA A 44 10.35 1.47 1.97
CA ALA A 44 11.33 0.39 1.96
C ALA A 44 11.19 -0.57 3.16
N ASN A 45 10.66 -0.07 4.27
CA ASN A 45 10.43 -0.85 5.49
C ASN A 45 9.17 -1.71 5.38
N ASP A 46 8.19 -1.30 4.56
CA ASP A 46 6.89 -1.95 4.47
C ASP A 46 6.94 -3.25 3.65
N CYS A 47 6.16 -4.25 4.09
CA CYS A 47 5.94 -5.46 3.33
C CYS A 47 4.94 -5.25 2.19
N PHE A 48 4.98 -6.12 1.19
CA PHE A 48 4.06 -6.06 0.05
C PHE A 48 2.65 -6.43 0.49
N GLU A 49 1.68 -5.62 0.08
CA GLU A 49 0.27 -5.97 0.21
C GLU A 49 -0.17 -6.85 -0.97
N LEU A 50 -0.95 -7.88 -0.68
CA LEU A 50 -1.57 -8.72 -1.70
C LEU A 50 -2.89 -8.08 -2.14
N PRO A 51 -3.16 -7.97 -3.45
CA PRO A 51 -4.44 -7.46 -3.92
C PRO A 51 -5.56 -8.42 -3.49
N GLU A 52 -6.77 -7.89 -3.32
CA GLU A 52 -7.91 -8.69 -2.87
C GLU A 52 -8.25 -9.85 -3.84
N SER A 53 -7.93 -9.66 -5.13
CA SER A 53 -8.04 -10.69 -6.17
C SER A 53 -7.07 -11.86 -6.01
N ALA A 54 -5.98 -11.72 -5.23
CA ALA A 54 -5.01 -12.79 -4.99
C ALA A 54 -5.43 -13.77 -3.89
N ARG A 55 -6.62 -13.59 -3.30
CA ARG A 55 -7.18 -14.54 -2.31
C ARG A 55 -7.47 -15.87 -2.99
N GLY A 56 -6.89 -16.96 -2.48
CA GLY A 56 -7.08 -18.28 -3.04
C GLY A 56 -6.21 -19.34 -2.37
N THR A 57 -6.01 -20.45 -3.08
CA THR A 57 -5.13 -21.54 -2.65
C THR A 57 -4.08 -21.79 -3.72
N ILE A 58 -2.85 -22.07 -3.30
CA ILE A 58 -1.77 -22.50 -4.18
C ILE A 58 -1.62 -24.01 -3.95
N PRO A 59 -2.03 -24.87 -4.91
CA PRO A 59 -1.88 -26.30 -4.74
C PRO A 59 -0.40 -26.66 -4.75
N LEU A 60 0.01 -27.51 -3.81
CA LEU A 60 1.34 -28.09 -3.74
C LEU A 60 1.23 -29.59 -3.92
N GLU A 61 2.04 -30.16 -4.79
CA GLU A 61 2.06 -31.60 -5.03
C GLU A 61 2.83 -32.31 -3.92
N ALA A 62 2.30 -33.43 -3.44
CA ALA A 62 2.94 -34.23 -2.41
C ALA A 62 4.28 -34.77 -2.91
N GLY A 63 5.34 -34.59 -2.11
CA GLY A 63 6.71 -34.96 -2.49
C GLY A 63 7.44 -33.94 -3.36
N GLY A 64 6.81 -32.81 -3.71
CA GLY A 64 7.48 -31.69 -4.37
C GLY A 64 8.46 -30.95 -3.44
N SER A 65 9.54 -30.42 -4.01
CA SER A 65 10.50 -29.57 -3.31
C SER A 65 10.27 -28.10 -3.69
N TYR A 66 9.89 -27.29 -2.72
CA TYR A 66 9.56 -25.87 -2.91
C TYR A 66 10.43 -24.98 -2.03
N LYS A 67 10.63 -23.74 -2.48
CA LYS A 67 11.35 -22.71 -1.72
C LYS A 67 10.49 -21.48 -1.57
N LEU A 68 10.36 -21.01 -0.32
CA LEU A 68 9.85 -19.68 -0.03
C LEU A 68 10.95 -18.66 -0.31
N VAL A 69 10.66 -17.71 -1.17
CA VAL A 69 11.56 -16.60 -1.52
C VAL A 69 10.91 -15.28 -1.16
N SER A 70 11.73 -14.28 -0.85
CA SER A 70 11.26 -12.92 -0.58
C SER A 70 10.27 -12.82 0.59
N VAL A 71 10.49 -13.60 1.64
CA VAL A 71 9.71 -13.54 2.88
C VAL A 71 9.99 -12.22 3.59
N CYS A 72 8.93 -11.47 3.91
CA CYS A 72 8.98 -10.19 4.61
C CYS A 72 8.07 -10.26 5.83
N MET A 73 8.53 -9.74 6.96
CA MET A 73 7.73 -9.57 8.19
C MET A 73 7.96 -8.14 8.68
N HIS A 74 6.88 -7.37 8.79
CA HIS A 74 6.87 -6.01 9.32
C HIS A 74 6.00 -6.01 10.58
N PRO A 75 6.52 -5.54 11.73
CA PRO A 75 5.79 -5.56 13.00
C PRO A 75 4.64 -4.55 13.07
#